data_AF-A0A948ETX1-F1
#
_entry.id   AF-A0A948ETX1-F1
#
_cell.length_a   1.000
_cell.length_b   1.000
_cell.length_c   1.000
_cell.angle_alpha   90.00
_cell.angle_beta   90.00
_cell.angle_gamma   90.00
#
_symmetry.space_group_name_H-M   'P 1'
#
loop_
_entity.id
_entity.type
_entity.pdbx_description
1 polymer ?
#
loop_
_entity_poly.entity_id
_entity_poly.type
_entity_poly.pdbx_seq_one_letter_code
_entity_poly.pdbx_strand_id
1 'polypeptide(L)'
;MTSLRTIPVGAVVGCEIFQFFEHTGIYIGKGQIVELAGSGLVRSLSFQRFLANRSGAELIFATTPAGEIIGSEIAANRAIEQIYSYQQYDLLRNNCHRFTYACISGDSLPLTSFFDLKEALARYWRFTPNWLYTRRT
;
A
#
# COMPACT_ATOMS: atom_id res chain seq x y z
N MET A 1 1.03 5.06 -27.29
CA MET A 1 2.03 4.23 -26.57
C MET A 1 2.18 4.78 -25.16
N THR A 2 1.33 4.35 -24.23
CA THR A 2 1.34 4.85 -22.85
C THR A 2 2.69 4.49 -22.23
N SER A 3 3.52 5.51 -21.98
CA SER A 3 4.82 5.39 -21.33
C SER A 3 4.69 4.49 -20.09
N LEU A 4 5.51 3.43 -20.01
CA LEU A 4 5.66 2.63 -18.80
C LEU A 4 6.09 3.56 -17.67
N ARG A 5 5.13 4.02 -16.86
CA ARG A 5 5.40 4.82 -15.67
C ARG A 5 6.20 3.92 -14.73
N THR A 6 7.46 4.26 -14.53
CA THR A 6 8.29 3.59 -13.53
C THR A 6 7.64 3.83 -12.18
N ILE A 7 7.29 2.75 -11.47
CA ILE A 7 6.70 2.85 -10.13
C ILE A 7 7.83 3.30 -9.19
N PRO A 8 7.75 4.47 -8.54
CA PRO A 8 8.77 4.92 -7.62
C PRO A 8 8.72 4.11 -6.32
N VAL A 9 9.88 3.90 -5.69
CA VAL A 9 9.95 3.25 -4.36
C VAL A 9 9.19 4.06 -3.31
N GLY A 10 8.61 3.36 -2.35
CA GLY A 10 7.76 3.95 -1.32
C GLY A 10 6.32 4.22 -1.75
N ALA A 11 5.95 3.83 -2.97
CA ALA A 11 4.59 4.00 -3.44
C ALA A 11 3.61 3.17 -2.62
N VAL A 12 2.51 3.80 -2.22
CA VAL A 12 1.35 3.09 -1.66
C VAL A 12 0.76 2.23 -2.75
N VAL A 13 0.61 0.94 -2.46
CA VAL A 13 0.00 -0.03 -3.35
C VAL A 13 -1.15 -0.72 -2.63
N GLY A 14 -2.24 -0.93 -3.35
CA GLY A 14 -3.39 -1.68 -2.87
C GLY A 14 -3.93 -2.66 -3.91
N CYS A 15 -4.86 -3.50 -3.49
CA CYS A 15 -5.68 -4.33 -4.36
C CYS A 15 -6.99 -4.68 -3.65
N GLU A 16 -8.01 -5.01 -4.43
CA GLU A 16 -9.31 -5.42 -3.90
C GLU A 16 -9.30 -6.86 -3.40
N ILE A 17 -10.02 -7.09 -2.31
CA ILE A 17 -10.42 -8.37 -1.75
C ILE A 17 -11.95 -8.37 -1.66
N PHE A 18 -12.59 -9.32 -2.34
CA PHE A 18 -14.01 -9.65 -2.38
C PHE A 18 -15.00 -8.55 -1.90
N GLN A 19 -15.73 -7.95 -2.85
CA GLN A 19 -16.74 -6.90 -2.68
C GLN A 19 -16.25 -5.58 -2.04
N PHE A 20 -15.87 -5.58 -0.76
CA PHE A 20 -15.72 -4.35 0.04
C PHE A 20 -14.44 -4.27 0.88
N PHE A 21 -13.49 -5.19 0.71
CA PHE A 21 -12.23 -5.16 1.44
C PHE A 21 -11.09 -4.81 0.50
N GLU A 22 -10.09 -4.11 0.99
CA GLU A 22 -8.86 -3.85 0.27
C GLU A 22 -7.68 -4.28 1.12
N HIS A 23 -6.60 -4.62 0.44
CA HIS A 23 -5.32 -4.86 1.10
C HIS A 23 -4.30 -3.88 0.59
N THR A 24 -3.43 -3.40 1.48
CA THR A 24 -2.47 -2.34 1.18
C THR A 24 -1.07 -2.70 1.64
N GLY A 25 -0.09 -2.04 1.03
CA GLY A 25 1.32 -2.18 1.35
C GLY A 25 2.15 -1.06 0.71
N ILE A 26 3.47 -1.23 0.77
CA ILE A 26 4.45 -0.29 0.24
C ILE A 26 5.31 -0.98 -0.81
N TYR A 27 5.37 -0.41 -2.01
CA TYR A 27 6.28 -0.87 -3.05
C TYR A 27 7.73 -0.47 -2.71
N ILE A 28 8.67 -1.42 -2.73
CA ILE A 28 10.08 -1.21 -2.34
C ILE A 28 11.06 -1.36 -3.51
N GLY A 29 10.56 -1.38 -4.75
CA GLY A 29 11.40 -1.56 -5.94
C GLY A 29 11.50 -3.03 -6.39
N LYS A 30 12.05 -3.23 -7.59
CA LYS A 30 12.32 -4.56 -8.18
C LYS A 30 11.10 -5.51 -8.14
N GLY A 31 9.90 -4.97 -8.32
CA GLY A 31 8.65 -5.74 -8.32
C GLY A 31 8.24 -6.29 -6.94
N GLN A 32 8.79 -5.76 -5.85
CA GLN A 32 8.52 -6.19 -4.48
C GLN A 32 7.63 -5.21 -3.71
N ILE A 33 6.70 -5.76 -2.94
CA ILE A 33 5.78 -5.05 -2.05
C ILE A 33 5.94 -5.60 -0.64
N VAL A 34 6.10 -4.71 0.35
CA VAL A 34 6.01 -5.07 1.76
C VAL A 34 4.57 -4.90 2.25
N GLU A 35 4.08 -5.91 2.95
CA GLU A 35 2.77 -5.91 3.60
C GLU A 35 2.83 -6.42 5.03
N LEU A 36 1.88 -6.00 5.85
CA LEU A 36 1.49 -6.71 7.05
C LEU A 36 0.42 -7.75 6.69
N ALA A 37 0.77 -9.04 6.75
CA ALA A 37 -0.14 -10.12 6.43
C ALA A 37 -1.15 -10.35 7.57
N GLY A 38 -2.31 -10.95 7.25
CA GLY A 38 -3.33 -11.30 8.27
C GLY A 38 -2.83 -12.30 9.32
N SER A 39 -1.70 -12.98 9.08
CA SER A 39 -1.02 -13.79 10.09
C SER A 39 -0.20 -12.97 11.09
N GLY A 40 -0.12 -11.64 10.96
CA GLY A 40 0.74 -10.78 11.77
C GLY A 40 2.18 -10.62 11.28
N LEU A 41 2.61 -11.42 10.28
CA LEU A 41 3.96 -11.33 9.74
C LEU A 41 4.07 -10.17 8.74
N VAL A 42 5.05 -9.29 8.92
CA VAL A 42 5.45 -8.33 7.90
C VAL A 42 6.40 -9.01 6.90
N ARG A 43 6.03 -9.00 5.62
CA ARG A 43 6.73 -9.77 4.57
C ARG A 43 6.82 -9.01 3.25
N SER A 44 7.85 -9.33 2.46
CA SER A 44 7.99 -8.88 1.07
C SER A 44 7.42 -9.92 0.10
N LEU A 45 6.68 -9.47 -0.89
CA LEU A 45 6.04 -10.29 -1.93
C LEU A 45 6.22 -9.67 -3.31
N SER A 46 6.25 -10.51 -4.35
CA SER A 46 6.09 -10.01 -5.72
C SER A 46 4.66 -9.53 -5.98
N PHE A 47 4.47 -8.71 -7.01
CA PHE A 47 3.13 -8.30 -7.49
C PHE A 47 2.17 -9.48 -7.66
N GLN A 48 2.64 -10.58 -8.27
CA GLN A 48 1.84 -11.78 -8.46
C GLN A 48 1.39 -12.38 -7.12
N ARG A 49 2.30 -12.50 -6.14
CA ARG A 49 1.97 -13.07 -4.82
C ARG A 49 1.11 -12.16 -3.98
N PHE A 50 1.23 -10.85 -4.16
CA PHE A 50 0.34 -9.86 -3.54
C PHE A 50 -1.10 -10.08 -4.02
N LEU A 51 -1.33 -10.38 -5.30
CA LEU A 51 -2.67 -10.65 -5.83
C LEU A 51 -3.17 -12.09 -5.63
N ALA A 52 -2.27 -13.09 -5.55
CA ALA A 52 -2.60 -14.52 -5.73
C ALA A 52 -3.72 -15.10 -4.86
N ASN A 53 -3.97 -14.57 -3.66
CA ASN A 53 -5.01 -15.05 -2.75
C ASN A 53 -6.13 -14.02 -2.53
N ARG A 54 -6.33 -13.14 -3.51
CA ARG A 54 -7.29 -12.02 -3.46
C ARG A 54 -8.10 -12.04 -4.74
N SER A 55 -9.34 -11.56 -4.68
CA SER A 55 -10.22 -11.55 -5.85
C SER A 55 -9.84 -10.45 -6.86
N GLY A 56 -9.11 -9.42 -6.42
CA GLY A 56 -8.65 -8.35 -7.29
C GLY A 56 -7.64 -8.84 -8.33
N ALA A 57 -7.81 -8.36 -9.56
CA ALA A 57 -6.88 -8.63 -10.67
C ALA A 57 -5.93 -7.45 -10.96
N GLU A 58 -6.11 -6.33 -10.25
CA GLU A 58 -5.45 -5.06 -10.52
C GLU A 58 -4.69 -4.58 -9.28
N LEU A 59 -3.53 -3.96 -9.50
CA LEU A 59 -2.86 -3.16 -8.47
C LEU A 59 -3.37 -1.73 -8.55
N ILE A 60 -3.52 -1.10 -7.39
CA ILE A 60 -4.00 0.26 -7.24
C ILE A 60 -2.86 1.10 -6.64
N PHE A 61 -2.50 2.22 -7.24
CA PHE A 61 -1.46 3.11 -6.75
C PHE A 61 -2.00 4.50 -6.46
N ALA A 62 -1.54 5.12 -5.37
CA ALA A 62 -1.81 6.52 -5.08
C ALA A 62 -1.03 7.42 -6.05
N THR A 63 -1.69 8.44 -6.59
CA THR A 63 -1.12 9.38 -7.55
C THR A 63 -1.37 10.84 -7.18
N THR A 64 -0.50 11.73 -7.62
CA THR A 64 -0.72 13.17 -7.58
C THR A 64 -1.94 13.55 -8.43
N PRO A 65 -2.51 14.75 -8.27
CA PRO A 65 -3.57 15.23 -9.15
C PRO A 65 -3.18 15.24 -10.64
N ALA A 66 -1.88 15.40 -10.95
CA ALA A 66 -1.33 15.29 -12.30
C ALA A 66 -1.22 13.84 -12.83
N GLY A 67 -1.54 12.86 -11.98
CA GLY A 67 -1.56 11.44 -12.29
C GLY A 67 -0.22 10.73 -12.11
N GLU A 68 0.78 11.34 -11.48
CA GLU A 68 2.08 10.68 -11.22
C GLU A 68 2.01 9.82 -9.96
N ILE A 69 2.55 8.60 -9.99
CA ILE A 69 2.58 7.75 -8.79
C ILE A 69 3.44 8.42 -7.73
N ILE A 70 2.93 8.49 -6.49
CA ILE A 70 3.63 9.13 -5.38
C ILE A 70 4.61 8.11 -4.79
N GLY A 71 5.89 8.47 -4.70
CA GLY A 71 6.94 7.68 -4.04
C GLY A 71 7.46 8.34 -2.75
N SER A 72 8.14 7.56 -1.93
CA SER A 72 8.82 8.03 -0.71
C SER A 72 9.90 7.04 -0.28
N GLU A 73 11.17 7.36 -0.52
CA GLU A 73 12.29 6.51 -0.09
C GLU A 73 12.28 6.25 1.42
N ILE A 74 11.89 7.25 2.21
CA ILE A 74 11.74 7.13 3.67
C ILE A 74 10.70 6.06 4.00
N ALA A 75 9.57 6.04 3.30
CA ALA A 75 8.53 5.04 3.53
C ALA A 75 8.97 3.64 3.10
N ALA A 76 9.72 3.53 2.00
CA ALA A 76 10.31 2.27 1.57
C ALA A 76 11.25 1.71 2.65
N ASN A 77 12.13 2.54 3.19
CA ASN A 77 13.07 2.15 4.24
C ASN A 77 12.34 1.69 5.51
N ARG A 78 11.35 2.46 6.00
CA ARG A 78 10.53 2.06 7.16
C ARG A 78 9.78 0.75 6.95
N ALA A 79 9.35 0.46 5.72
CA ALA A 79 8.71 -0.81 5.40
C ALA A 79 9.73 -1.96 5.38
N ILE A 80 10.91 -1.74 4.79
CA ILE A 80 12.02 -2.71 4.73
C ILE A 80 12.50 -3.09 6.13
N GLU A 81 12.68 -2.11 7.01
CA GLU A 81 13.14 -2.30 8.40
C GLU A 81 12.19 -3.19 9.23
N GLN A 82 10.92 -3.28 8.83
CA GLN A 82 9.92 -4.11 9.51
C GLN A 82 9.81 -5.53 8.94
N ILE A 83 10.47 -5.87 7.83
CA ILE A 83 10.40 -7.21 7.25
C ILE A 83 10.87 -8.25 8.28
N TYR A 84 10.16 -9.38 8.37
CA TYR A 84 10.36 -10.46 9.34
C TYR A 84 10.00 -10.12 10.80
N SER A 85 9.45 -8.93 11.05
CA SER A 85 8.80 -8.64 12.33
C SER A 85 7.40 -9.28 12.39
N TYR A 86 6.98 -9.59 13.62
CA TYR A 86 5.62 -10.05 13.90
C TYR A 86 4.87 -8.98 14.68
N GLN A 87 3.65 -8.69 14.25
CA GLN A 87 2.75 -7.74 14.90
C GLN A 87 1.43 -8.44 15.18
N GLN A 88 0.79 -8.12 16.30
CA GLN A 88 -0.53 -8.66 16.61
C GLN A 88 -1.54 -8.07 15.61
N TYR A 89 -1.92 -8.85 14.59
CA TYR A 89 -2.86 -8.40 13.56
C TYR A 89 -4.28 -8.33 14.13
N ASP A 90 -4.96 -7.21 13.84
CA ASP A 90 -6.35 -6.99 14.20
C ASP A 90 -6.99 -6.13 13.10
N LEU A 91 -8.12 -6.58 12.55
CA LEU A 91 -8.79 -5.91 11.44
C LEU A 91 -9.17 -4.45 11.74
N LEU A 92 -9.45 -4.13 13.00
CA LEU A 92 -9.88 -2.81 13.44
C LEU A 92 -8.73 -2.00 14.07
N ARG A 93 -7.75 -2.67 14.68
CA ARG A 93 -6.76 -2.03 15.56
C ARG A 93 -5.34 -2.07 15.01
N ASN A 94 -4.96 -3.07 14.22
CA ASN A 94 -3.61 -3.20 13.68
C ASN A 94 -3.63 -4.01 12.37
N ASN A 95 -4.00 -3.32 11.29
CA ASN A 95 -4.25 -3.90 9.98
C ASN A 95 -3.25 -3.37 8.93
N CYS A 96 -3.39 -3.83 7.68
CA CYS A 96 -2.52 -3.42 6.58
C CYS A 96 -2.57 -1.91 6.28
N HIS A 97 -3.72 -1.24 6.49
CA HIS A 97 -3.88 0.19 6.24
C HIS A 97 -3.09 1.04 7.24
N ARG A 98 -3.13 0.66 8.53
CA ARG A 98 -2.34 1.31 9.58
C ARG A 98 -0.85 1.13 9.34
N PHE A 99 -0.42 -0.08 9.00
CA PHE A 99 0.96 -0.37 8.62
C PHE A 99 1.42 0.52 7.46
N THR A 100 0.61 0.59 6.40
CA THR A 100 0.91 1.39 5.20
C THR A 100 1.02 2.88 5.55
N TYR A 101 0.07 3.41 6.33
CA TYR A 101 0.12 4.81 6.77
C TYR A 101 1.35 5.09 7.63
N ALA A 102 1.66 4.23 8.61
CA ALA A 102 2.83 4.39 9.47
C ALA A 102 4.14 4.39 8.68
N CYS A 103 4.24 3.61 7.61
CA CYS A 103 5.39 3.71 6.70
C CYS A 103 5.46 5.09 6.02
N ILE A 104 4.34 5.60 5.50
CA ILE A 104 4.28 6.91 4.83
C ILE A 104 4.58 8.08 5.78
N SER A 105 3.85 8.18 6.89
CA SER A 105 3.90 9.35 7.78
C SER A 105 4.97 9.24 8.86
N GLY A 106 5.28 8.02 9.31
CA GLY A 106 6.03 7.80 10.56
C GLY A 106 5.14 7.81 11.80
N ASP A 107 3.83 8.03 11.64
CA ASP A 107 2.85 8.14 12.73
C ASP A 107 1.84 6.98 12.69
N SER A 108 1.24 6.68 13.84
CA SER A 108 0.17 5.69 13.95
C SER A 108 -1.18 6.35 14.17
N LEU A 109 -2.12 6.12 13.25
CA LEU A 109 -3.52 6.54 13.37
C LEU A 109 -4.49 5.35 13.44
N PRO A 110 -5.66 5.51 14.07
CA PRO A 110 -6.70 4.48 14.10
C PRO A 110 -7.45 4.38 12.76
N LEU A 111 -6.82 3.71 11.79
CA LEU A 111 -7.40 3.44 10.48
C LEU A 111 -8.00 2.04 10.45
N THR A 112 -9.27 1.92 10.08
CA THR A 112 -9.98 0.63 10.00
C THR A 112 -10.21 0.17 8.57
N SER A 113 -10.32 1.11 7.64
CA SER A 113 -10.71 0.87 6.26
C SER A 113 -9.77 1.55 5.26
N PHE A 114 -9.90 1.18 3.98
CA PHE A 114 -9.23 1.86 2.90
C PHE A 114 -9.72 3.31 2.73
N PHE A 115 -10.98 3.59 3.04
CA PHE A 115 -11.49 4.96 3.12
C PHE A 115 -10.73 5.80 4.15
N ASP A 116 -10.53 5.27 5.36
CA ASP A 116 -9.77 5.96 6.41
C ASP A 116 -8.32 6.23 5.96
N LEU A 117 -7.70 5.28 5.26
CA LEU A 117 -6.36 5.45 4.70
C LEU A 117 -6.32 6.57 3.67
N LYS A 118 -7.28 6.62 2.74
CA LYS A 118 -7.36 7.68 1.72
C LYS A 118 -7.47 9.06 2.36
N GLU A 119 -8.35 9.21 3.34
CA GLU A 119 -8.53 10.47 4.09
C GLU A 119 -7.26 10.86 4.86
N ALA A 120 -6.61 9.90 5.52
CA ALA A 120 -5.38 10.16 6.26
C ALA A 120 -4.21 10.56 5.36
N LEU A 121 -4.07 9.91 4.21
CA LEU A 121 -3.05 10.24 3.21
C LEU A 121 -3.32 11.60 2.57
N ALA A 122 -4.57 11.93 2.27
CA ALA A 122 -4.93 13.25 1.75
C ALA A 122 -4.57 14.38 2.72
N ARG A 123 -4.83 14.17 4.03
CA ARG A 123 -4.41 15.10 5.09
C ARG A 123 -2.88 15.20 5.19
N TYR A 124 -2.17 14.07 5.13
CA TYR A 124 -0.72 14.03 5.22
C TYR A 124 -0.04 14.77 4.04
N TRP A 125 -0.49 14.48 2.81
CA TRP A 125 0.07 15.09 1.60
C TRP A 125 -0.47 16.50 1.31
N ARG A 126 -1.52 16.95 2.02
CA ARG A 126 -2.20 18.24 1.83
C ARG A 126 -2.81 18.42 0.45
N PHE A 127 -3.22 17.32 -0.18
CA PHE A 127 -4.04 17.29 -1.40
C PHE A 127 -4.77 15.95 -1.47
N THR A 128 -5.89 15.89 -2.21
CA THR A 128 -6.61 14.65 -2.45
C THR A 128 -5.91 13.84 -3.55
N PRO A 129 -5.32 12.66 -3.26
CA PRO A 129 -4.68 11.83 -4.28
C PRO A 129 -5.73 11.15 -5.17
N ASN A 130 -5.36 10.93 -6.43
CA ASN A 130 -6.10 10.06 -7.34
C ASN A 130 -5.58 8.62 -7.20
N TRP A 131 -6.35 7.62 -7.65
CA TRP A 131 -5.98 6.21 -7.57
C TRP A 131 -5.91 5.57 -8.96
N LEU A 132 -4.72 5.12 -9.35
CA LEU A 132 -4.44 4.50 -10.63
C LEU A 132 -4.55 2.99 -10.54
N TYR A 133 -5.44 2.42 -11.34
CA TYR A 133 -5.66 0.98 -11.45
C TYR A 133 -4.84 0.44 -12.63
N THR A 134 -3.91 -0.48 -12.36
CA THR A 134 -3.11 -1.12 -13.40
C THR A 134 -3.73 -2.47 -13.74
N ARG A 135 -4.32 -2.56 -14.94
CA ARG A 135 -4.77 -3.84 -15.50
C ARG A 135 -3.60 -4.77 -15.74
N ARG A 136 -3.81 -6.05 -15.44
CA ARG A 136 -3.01 -7.14 -16.00
C ARG A 136 -3.19 -7.09 -17.53
N THR A 137 -2.10 -6.85 -18.27
CA THR A 137 -2.00 -7.31 -19.66
C THR A 137 -1.61 -8.77 -19.67
#